data_AF-A0A2A5M3K8-F1
#
_entry.id   AF-A0A2A5M3K8-F1
#
_cell.length_a   1.000
_cell.length_b   1.000
_cell.length_c   1.000
_cell.angle_alpha   90.00
_cell.angle_beta   90.00
_cell.angle_gamma   90.00
#
_symmetry.space_group_name_H-M   'P 1'
#
loop_
_entity.id
_entity.type
_entity.pdbx_description
1 polymer ?
#
loop_
_entity_poly.entity_id
_entity_poly.type
_entity_poly.pdbx_seq_one_letter_code
_entity_poly.pdbx_strand_id
1 'polypeptide(L)'
;GKVRDWMSDQKDADANLYYAAVEGELPIEGMGDNLILFNIAYLSDFALPLNNGPIALSPSGVGTTILDDDGVVNLGDLTIANLHFENYKAFGTNFNYFLSLGYSHGNNNQLSSTLSAILKSQGYGDGKFNEEDGYAVHVGGRYDFTKALKVGYEFFWGSRYWYTMSRPSI
;
A
#
# COMPACT_ATOMS: atom_id res chain seq x y z
N GLY A 1 27.93 10.92 -18.76
CA GLY A 1 27.29 11.04 -17.44
C GLY A 1 27.45 9.72 -16.74
N LYS A 2 28.04 9.69 -15.55
CA LYS A 2 28.14 8.47 -14.73
C LYS A 2 26.75 8.17 -14.18
N VAL A 3 26.20 7.01 -14.51
CA VAL A 3 25.05 6.43 -13.81
C VAL A 3 25.50 6.24 -12.37
N ARG A 4 24.86 6.96 -11.46
CA ARG A 4 25.14 6.89 -10.02
C ARG A 4 24.51 5.60 -9.54
N ASP A 5 25.37 4.71 -9.08
CA ASP A 5 25.04 3.46 -8.41
C ASP A 5 23.94 3.69 -7.36
N TRP A 6 22.82 2.97 -7.47
CA TRP A 6 21.69 3.07 -6.54
C TRP A 6 21.84 2.15 -5.32
N MET A 7 22.93 1.37 -5.22
CA MET A 7 23.09 0.38 -4.13
C MET A 7 24.44 0.45 -3.41
N SER A 8 25.22 1.53 -3.56
CA SER A 8 26.61 1.53 -3.08
C SER A 8 26.82 1.89 -1.60
N ASP A 9 25.82 2.34 -0.85
CA ASP A 9 25.98 2.70 0.57
C ASP A 9 24.84 2.13 1.46
N GLN A 10 24.30 0.94 1.13
CA GLN A 10 23.29 0.28 1.99
C GLN A 10 23.93 -0.15 3.31
N LYS A 11 23.60 0.57 4.38
CA LYS A 11 23.84 0.16 5.77
C LYS A 11 22.48 0.00 6.45
N ASP A 12 22.04 -1.26 6.44
CA ASP A 12 21.18 -1.90 7.44
C ASP A 12 19.77 -1.38 7.74
N ALA A 13 19.02 -0.84 6.75
CA ALA A 13 17.55 -0.72 6.87
C ALA A 13 16.77 -0.50 5.55
N ASP A 14 16.91 -1.40 4.58
CA ASP A 14 16.17 -1.31 3.33
C ASP A 14 14.93 -2.20 3.30
N ALA A 15 13.81 -1.63 2.82
CA ALA A 15 12.59 -2.39 2.55
C ALA A 15 12.74 -3.21 1.26
N ASN A 16 12.25 -4.46 1.26
CA ASN A 16 12.24 -5.30 0.07
C ASN A 16 10.85 -5.30 -0.56
N LEU A 17 10.76 -5.09 -1.88
CA LEU A 17 9.49 -5.21 -2.62
C LEU A 17 9.53 -6.41 -3.56
N TYR A 18 8.60 -7.34 -3.33
CA TYR A 18 8.30 -8.45 -4.20
C TYR A 18 6.99 -8.17 -4.92
N TYR A 19 6.99 -8.30 -6.25
CA TYR A 19 5.80 -8.02 -7.06
C TYR A 19 5.59 -9.11 -8.11
N ALA A 20 4.35 -9.54 -8.24
CA ALA A 20 3.92 -10.43 -9.31
C ALA A 20 2.59 -9.95 -9.87
N ALA A 21 2.44 -10.07 -11.18
CA ALA A 21 1.18 -9.78 -11.86
C ALA A 21 0.97 -10.75 -13.00
N VAL A 22 -0.31 -11.05 -13.24
CA VAL A 22 -0.78 -11.81 -14.39
C VAL A 22 -1.99 -11.12 -14.94
N GLU A 23 -2.03 -10.98 -16.26
CA GLU A 23 -3.17 -10.44 -16.98
C GLU A 23 -3.59 -11.40 -18.09
N GLY A 24 -4.85 -11.31 -18.48
CA GLY A 24 -5.38 -12.10 -19.57
C GLY A 24 -6.79 -11.70 -19.94
N GLU A 25 -7.25 -12.25 -21.05
CA GLU A 25 -8.63 -12.09 -21.51
C GLU A 25 -9.43 -13.33 -21.09
N LEU A 26 -10.67 -13.13 -20.63
CA LEU A 26 -11.58 -14.23 -20.38
C LEU A 26 -12.20 -14.68 -21.71
N PRO A 27 -12.15 -15.98 -22.05
CA PRO A 27 -12.66 -16.51 -23.31
C PRO A 27 -14.19 -16.67 -23.27
N ILE A 28 -14.91 -15.56 -23.04
CA ILE A 28 -16.37 -15.53 -22.95
C ILE A 28 -16.92 -14.87 -24.21
N GLU A 29 -17.49 -15.70 -25.09
CA GLU A 29 -18.06 -15.24 -26.34
C GLU A 29 -19.18 -14.22 -26.10
N GLY A 30 -19.14 -13.11 -26.84
CA GLY A 30 -20.16 -12.08 -26.78
C GLY A 30 -20.07 -11.15 -25.56
N MET A 31 -19.14 -11.34 -24.61
CA MET A 31 -19.00 -10.43 -23.47
C MET A 31 -18.44 -9.05 -23.86
N GLY A 32 -17.72 -8.95 -24.98
CA GLY A 32 -16.98 -7.76 -25.39
C GLY A 32 -15.48 -7.88 -25.09
N ASP A 33 -14.72 -6.85 -25.46
CA ASP A 33 -13.28 -6.81 -25.23
C ASP A 33 -13.05 -6.73 -23.71
N ASN A 34 -12.31 -7.65 -23.12
CA ASN A 34 -12.18 -7.72 -21.67
C ASN A 34 -10.76 -8.03 -21.22
N LEU A 35 -10.40 -7.54 -20.05
CA LEU A 35 -9.11 -7.80 -19.42
C LEU A 35 -9.34 -8.08 -17.94
N ILE A 36 -8.76 -9.17 -17.46
CA ILE A 36 -8.60 -9.46 -16.04
C ILE A 36 -7.13 -9.31 -15.69
N LEU A 37 -6.84 -8.61 -14.60
CA LEU A 37 -5.51 -8.41 -14.06
C LEU A 37 -5.53 -8.80 -12.59
N PHE A 38 -4.65 -9.72 -12.19
CA PHE A 38 -4.35 -9.98 -10.80
C PHE A 38 -2.92 -9.54 -10.51
N ASN A 39 -2.74 -8.77 -9.44
CA ASN A 39 -1.41 -8.42 -8.95
C ASN A 39 -1.32 -8.63 -7.44
N ILE A 40 -0.11 -8.94 -6.99
CA ILE A 40 0.24 -9.03 -5.58
C ILE A 40 1.60 -8.38 -5.38
N ALA A 41 1.68 -7.56 -4.33
CA ALA A 41 2.89 -6.95 -3.82
C ALA A 41 3.09 -7.39 -2.38
N TYR A 42 4.32 -7.78 -2.05
CA TYR A 42 4.75 -8.02 -0.68
C TYR A 42 5.93 -7.08 -0.39
N LEU A 43 5.75 -6.22 0.59
CA LEU A 43 6.77 -5.33 1.11
C LEU A 43 7.26 -5.91 2.42
N SER A 44 8.55 -6.25 2.52
CA SER A 44 9.16 -6.61 3.80
C SER A 44 9.99 -5.47 4.35
N ASP A 45 10.12 -5.45 5.67
CA ASP A 45 11.01 -4.54 6.39
C ASP A 45 10.71 -3.07 6.10
N PHE A 46 9.44 -2.67 6.21
CA PHE A 46 9.03 -1.30 5.94
C PHE A 46 9.72 -0.32 6.89
N ALA A 47 10.76 0.32 6.36
CA ALA A 47 11.66 1.19 7.08
C ALA A 47 11.09 2.61 7.27
N LEU A 48 11.03 3.07 8.52
CA LEU A 48 10.77 4.46 8.86
C LEU A 48 12.05 5.10 9.42
N PRO A 49 12.60 6.13 8.74
CA PRO A 49 13.70 6.90 9.31
C PRO A 49 13.20 7.71 10.49
N LEU A 50 13.87 7.58 11.63
CA LEU A 50 13.63 8.39 12.82
C LEU A 50 14.85 9.28 13.07
N ASN A 51 14.61 10.51 13.55
CA ASN A 51 15.71 11.41 13.85
C ASN A 51 16.47 10.89 15.08
N ASN A 52 17.75 10.58 14.92
CA ASN A 52 18.70 10.18 15.98
C ASN A 52 19.03 11.38 16.88
N GLY A 53 18.09 11.78 17.73
CA GLY A 53 18.31 12.71 18.83
C GLY A 53 18.34 11.99 20.18
N PRO A 54 19.05 12.50 21.21
CA PRO A 54 18.95 11.97 22.55
C PRO A 54 17.49 12.09 23.04
N ILE A 55 16.85 10.95 23.28
CA ILE A 55 15.48 10.91 23.79
C ILE A 55 15.56 10.75 25.31
N ALA A 56 15.13 11.77 26.04
CA ALA A 56 15.09 11.75 27.50
C ALA A 56 13.89 10.90 27.97
N LEU A 57 14.15 9.64 28.36
CA LEU A 57 13.12 8.70 28.79
C LEU A 57 12.95 8.60 30.31
N SER A 58 13.55 9.50 31.09
CA SER A 58 13.52 9.44 32.55
C SER A 58 13.42 10.83 33.20
N PRO A 59 12.68 10.98 34.33
CA PRO A 59 12.71 12.21 35.15
C PRO A 59 14.11 12.52 35.71
N SER A 60 15.06 11.59 35.57
CA SER A 60 16.44 11.67 36.03
C SER A 60 17.40 12.37 35.04
N GLY A 61 16.94 12.78 33.85
CA GLY A 61 17.77 13.50 32.88
C GLY A 61 18.84 12.66 32.16
N VAL A 62 18.83 11.33 32.31
CA VAL A 62 19.72 10.44 31.56
C VAL A 62 19.09 10.16 30.18
N GLY A 63 19.69 10.71 29.14
CA GLY A 63 19.33 10.40 27.75
C GLY A 63 19.86 9.03 27.36
N THR A 64 18.99 8.16 26.85
CA THR A 64 19.38 6.87 26.28
C THR A 64 19.27 6.95 24.77
N THR A 65 20.35 6.66 24.06
CA THR A 65 20.31 6.40 22.62
C THR A 65 19.76 4.99 22.42
N ILE A 66 18.61 4.87 21.76
CA ILE A 66 17.86 3.59 21.65
C ILE A 66 17.75 3.11 20.20
N LEU A 67 17.99 3.99 19.24
CA LEU A 67 18.03 3.62 17.85
C LEU A 67 19.38 2.99 17.53
N ASP A 68 19.36 1.95 16.69
CA ASP A 68 20.58 1.39 16.08
C ASP A 68 21.34 2.50 15.34
N ASP A 69 22.64 2.30 15.08
CA ASP A 69 23.59 3.33 14.61
C ASP A 69 23.10 4.10 13.35
N ASP A 70 22.17 3.49 12.59
CA ASP A 70 21.63 4.00 11.33
C ASP A 70 20.29 4.77 11.43
N GLY A 71 19.63 4.81 12.60
CA GLY A 71 18.45 5.66 12.82
C GLY A 71 17.18 5.28 12.05
N VAL A 72 17.05 4.00 11.68
CA VAL A 72 15.89 3.48 10.95
C VAL A 72 15.21 2.37 11.76
N VAL A 73 13.89 2.33 11.68
CA VAL A 73 13.06 1.34 12.37
C VAL A 73 12.23 0.56 11.36
N ASN A 74 12.28 -0.77 11.46
CA ASN A 74 11.35 -1.64 10.76
C ASN A 74 9.97 -1.56 11.43
N LEU A 75 8.97 -1.11 10.68
CA LEU A 75 7.59 -1.03 11.14
C LEU A 75 6.82 -2.34 10.94
N GLY A 76 7.26 -3.19 10.01
CA GLY A 76 6.65 -4.47 9.67
C GLY A 76 6.57 -4.71 8.17
N ASP A 77 5.77 -5.70 7.80
CA ASP A 77 5.59 -6.17 6.44
C ASP A 77 4.18 -5.82 5.95
N LEU A 78 3.99 -5.68 4.64
CA LEU A 78 2.70 -5.38 4.01
C LEU A 78 2.48 -6.24 2.77
N THR A 79 1.40 -7.00 2.76
CA THR A 79 0.88 -7.64 1.55
C THR A 79 -0.25 -6.79 0.97
N ILE A 80 -0.25 -6.56 -0.34
CA ILE A 80 -1.36 -5.98 -1.09
C ILE A 80 -1.66 -6.89 -2.28
N ALA A 81 -2.90 -7.29 -2.45
CA ALA A 81 -3.37 -8.01 -3.62
C ALA A 81 -4.52 -7.26 -4.27
N ASN A 82 -4.54 -7.18 -5.61
CA ASN A 82 -5.63 -6.58 -6.36
C ASN A 82 -6.08 -7.51 -7.47
N LEU A 83 -7.39 -7.62 -7.62
CA LEU A 83 -8.04 -8.21 -8.76
C LEU A 83 -8.80 -7.11 -9.50
N HIS A 84 -8.47 -6.88 -10.76
CA HIS A 84 -9.10 -5.89 -11.61
C HIS A 84 -9.70 -6.58 -12.83
N PHE A 85 -10.88 -6.15 -13.21
CA PHE A 85 -11.57 -6.59 -14.40
C PHE A 85 -12.13 -5.38 -15.13
N GLU A 86 -11.92 -5.31 -16.43
CA GLU A 86 -12.53 -4.32 -17.30
C GLU A 86 -13.18 -5.00 -18.49
N ASN A 87 -14.28 -4.41 -18.96
CA ASN A 87 -14.99 -4.87 -20.14
C ASN A 87 -15.50 -3.68 -20.95
N TYR A 88 -15.15 -3.70 -22.22
CA TYR A 88 -15.50 -2.70 -23.21
C TYR A 88 -16.52 -3.26 -24.18
N LYS A 89 -17.45 -2.39 -24.59
CA LYS A 89 -18.57 -2.75 -25.47
C LYS A 89 -19.34 -3.98 -24.97
N ALA A 90 -19.64 -3.99 -23.68
CA ALA A 90 -20.24 -5.11 -22.98
C ALA A 90 -21.46 -5.63 -23.73
N PHE A 91 -21.46 -6.92 -24.07
CA PHE A 91 -22.58 -7.57 -24.76
C PHE A 91 -23.00 -6.92 -26.09
N GLY A 92 -22.05 -6.36 -26.84
CA GLY A 92 -22.30 -5.67 -28.10
C GLY A 92 -22.95 -4.29 -27.94
N THR A 93 -23.02 -3.77 -26.72
CA THR A 93 -23.53 -2.42 -26.42
C THR A 93 -22.41 -1.38 -26.43
N ASN A 94 -22.75 -0.10 -26.20
CA ASN A 94 -21.75 0.96 -25.97
C ASN A 94 -21.42 1.15 -24.48
N PHE A 95 -21.79 0.18 -23.63
CA PHE A 95 -21.48 0.20 -22.21
C PHE A 95 -20.09 -0.37 -21.95
N ASN A 96 -19.33 0.31 -21.11
CA ASN A 96 -18.03 -0.13 -20.63
C ASN A 96 -18.09 -0.12 -19.11
N TYR A 97 -17.50 -1.10 -18.45
CA TYR A 97 -17.43 -1.13 -17.00
C TYR A 97 -16.14 -1.74 -16.51
N PHE A 98 -15.80 -1.42 -15.28
CA PHE A 98 -14.71 -2.07 -14.57
C PHE A 98 -15.11 -2.38 -13.13
N LEU A 99 -14.44 -3.37 -12.56
CA LEU A 99 -14.51 -3.76 -11.16
C LEU A 99 -13.10 -4.04 -10.67
N SER A 100 -12.73 -3.47 -9.54
CA SER A 100 -11.49 -3.74 -8.83
C SER A 100 -11.80 -4.13 -7.40
N LEU A 101 -11.19 -5.21 -6.95
CA LEU A 101 -11.20 -5.67 -5.56
C LEU A 101 -9.77 -5.61 -5.04
N GLY A 102 -9.60 -5.05 -3.87
CA GLY A 102 -8.33 -4.92 -3.18
C GLY A 102 -8.35 -5.64 -1.84
N TYR A 103 -7.24 -6.28 -1.49
CA TYR A 103 -6.95 -6.82 -0.17
C TYR A 103 -5.57 -6.32 0.29
N SER A 104 -5.45 -5.98 1.56
CA SER A 104 -4.17 -5.65 2.18
C SER A 104 -4.08 -6.22 3.58
N HIS A 105 -2.89 -6.67 3.98
CA HIS A 105 -2.65 -7.18 5.32
C HIS A 105 -1.25 -6.79 5.77
N GLY A 106 -1.14 -6.16 6.94
CA GLY A 106 0.13 -5.93 7.60
C GLY A 106 0.47 -7.06 8.57
N ASN A 107 1.75 -7.33 8.76
CA ASN A 107 2.24 -8.33 9.71
C ASN A 107 3.61 -7.90 10.26
N ASN A 108 4.11 -8.61 11.27
CA ASN A 108 5.47 -8.43 11.81
C ASN A 108 5.71 -7.02 12.42
N ASN A 109 4.71 -6.45 13.11
CA ASN A 109 4.80 -5.10 13.69
C ASN A 109 5.49 -5.02 15.06
N GLN A 110 6.34 -5.99 15.40
CA GLN A 110 6.86 -6.15 16.75
C GLN A 110 7.89 -5.07 17.10
N LEU A 111 7.43 -4.01 17.74
CA LEU A 111 8.27 -2.97 18.31
C LEU A 111 8.55 -3.24 19.79
N SER A 112 9.77 -2.94 20.23
CA SER A 112 10.08 -2.94 21.67
C SER A 112 9.19 -1.91 22.40
N SER A 113 8.89 -2.16 23.68
CA SER A 113 8.07 -1.25 24.50
C SER A 113 8.67 0.15 24.56
N THR A 114 9.99 0.24 24.59
CA THR A 114 10.72 1.51 24.61
C THR A 114 10.60 2.26 23.29
N LEU A 115 10.69 1.56 22.15
CA LEU A 115 10.55 2.18 20.83
C LEU A 115 9.11 2.62 20.55
N SER A 116 8.13 1.84 21.01
CA SER A 116 6.71 2.22 20.94
C SER A 116 6.43 3.53 21.72
N ALA A 117 7.03 3.70 22.90
CA ALA A 117 6.90 4.93 23.70
C ALA A 117 7.54 6.14 23.01
N ILE A 118 8.66 5.94 22.32
CA ILE A 118 9.33 6.97 21.52
C ILE A 118 8.46 7.42 20.35
N LEU A 119 7.96 6.49 19.55
CA LEU A 119 7.10 6.78 18.40
C LEU A 119 5.86 7.55 18.84
N LYS A 120 5.27 7.15 19.98
CA LYS A 120 4.16 7.88 20.61
C LYS A 120 4.52 9.31 21.01
N SER A 121 5.70 9.53 21.57
CA SER A 121 6.17 10.87 21.94
C SER A 121 6.42 11.78 20.73
N GLN A 122 6.71 11.19 19.57
CA GLN A 122 6.92 11.91 18.31
C GLN A 122 5.64 12.07 17.48
N GLY A 123 4.49 11.60 17.98
CA GLY A 123 3.20 11.73 17.31
C GLY A 123 2.84 10.58 16.37
N TYR A 124 3.62 9.49 16.36
CA TYR A 124 3.44 8.31 15.49
C TYR A 124 2.51 7.24 16.09
N GLY A 125 1.56 7.62 16.96
CA GLY A 125 0.67 6.70 17.65
C GLY A 125 1.43 5.66 18.49
N ASP A 126 0.94 4.42 18.57
CA ASP A 126 1.70 3.34 19.22
C ASP A 126 2.84 2.81 18.31
N GLY A 127 3.13 3.48 17.18
CA GLY A 127 4.22 3.17 16.26
C GLY A 127 4.05 1.88 15.45
N LYS A 128 3.09 1.04 15.83
CA LYS A 128 2.87 -0.27 15.24
C LYS A 128 2.25 -0.16 13.86
N PHE A 129 2.84 -0.85 12.89
CA PHE A 129 2.19 -1.11 11.62
C PHE A 129 0.89 -1.89 11.83
N ASN A 130 -0.11 -1.59 11.01
CA ASN A 130 -1.46 -2.09 11.19
C ASN A 130 -1.54 -3.56 10.78
N GLU A 131 -1.64 -4.47 11.76
CA GLU A 131 -1.79 -5.93 11.53
C GLU A 131 -3.25 -6.34 11.29
N GLU A 132 -3.94 -5.57 10.45
CA GLU A 132 -5.37 -5.74 10.22
C GLU A 132 -5.65 -5.87 8.73
N ASP A 133 -6.75 -6.57 8.42
CA ASP A 133 -7.19 -6.78 7.05
C ASP A 133 -7.88 -5.54 6.48
N GLY A 134 -7.29 -5.00 5.41
CA GLY A 134 -7.84 -3.95 4.58
C GLY A 134 -8.52 -4.52 3.34
N TYR A 135 -9.66 -3.96 2.97
CA TYR A 135 -10.39 -4.34 1.76
C TYR A 135 -10.79 -3.09 0.98
N ALA A 136 -10.79 -3.16 -0.34
CA ALA A 136 -11.37 -2.11 -1.17
C ALA A 136 -12.19 -2.66 -2.33
N VAL A 137 -13.14 -1.85 -2.76
CA VAL A 137 -13.94 -2.06 -3.96
C VAL A 137 -13.92 -0.77 -4.76
N HIS A 138 -13.59 -0.88 -6.04
CA HIS A 138 -13.67 0.21 -7.00
C HIS A 138 -14.47 -0.26 -8.21
N VAL A 139 -15.62 0.33 -8.46
CA VAL A 139 -16.48 -0.05 -9.58
C VAL A 139 -16.84 1.20 -10.37
N GLY A 140 -16.90 1.05 -11.69
CA GLY A 140 -17.28 2.15 -12.56
C GLY A 140 -17.95 1.65 -13.83
N GLY A 141 -18.80 2.50 -14.38
CA GLY A 141 -19.50 2.24 -15.63
C GLY A 141 -19.56 3.51 -16.46
N ARG A 142 -19.42 3.37 -17.77
CA ARG A 142 -19.51 4.46 -18.75
C ARG A 142 -20.27 4.00 -19.97
N TYR A 143 -21.30 4.77 -20.36
CA TYR A 143 -22.03 4.57 -21.60
C TYR A 143 -21.60 5.61 -22.65
N ASP A 144 -21.24 5.14 -23.84
CA ASP A 144 -20.85 5.98 -24.96
C ASP A 144 -22.06 6.18 -25.90
N PHE A 145 -22.82 7.27 -25.71
CA PHE A 145 -23.99 7.57 -26.56
C PHE A 145 -23.57 7.93 -27.99
N THR A 146 -22.50 8.70 -28.11
CA THR A 146 -21.84 9.00 -29.38
C THR A 146 -20.32 9.00 -29.17
N LYS A 147 -19.56 9.23 -30.25
CA LYS A 147 -18.11 9.43 -30.12
C LYS A 147 -17.75 10.66 -29.27
N ALA A 148 -18.63 11.66 -29.17
CA ALA A 148 -18.40 12.91 -28.46
C ALA A 148 -19.08 12.97 -27.08
N LEU A 149 -20.21 12.27 -26.90
CA LEU A 149 -20.98 12.27 -25.65
C LEU A 149 -20.87 10.92 -24.95
N LYS A 150 -20.25 10.95 -23.77
CA LYS A 150 -20.06 9.81 -22.88
C LYS A 150 -20.47 10.21 -21.49
N VAL A 151 -21.18 9.33 -20.78
CA VAL A 151 -21.57 9.56 -19.38
C VAL A 151 -21.13 8.36 -18.57
N GLY A 152 -20.48 8.61 -17.44
CA GLY A 152 -20.04 7.56 -16.54
C GLY A 152 -20.21 7.95 -15.09
N TYR A 153 -20.16 6.92 -14.24
CA TYR A 153 -20.19 7.02 -12.80
C TYR A 153 -19.22 6.00 -12.22
N GLU A 154 -18.56 6.39 -11.14
CA GLU A 154 -17.56 5.58 -10.44
C GLU A 154 -17.82 5.66 -8.93
N PHE A 155 -17.58 4.54 -8.25
CA PHE A 155 -17.69 4.43 -6.80
C PHE A 155 -16.48 3.69 -6.25
N PHE A 156 -15.84 4.29 -5.26
CA PHE A 156 -14.73 3.73 -4.52
C PHE A 156 -15.08 3.63 -3.05
N TRP A 157 -14.82 2.47 -2.45
CA TRP A 157 -14.90 2.25 -1.01
C TRP A 157 -13.70 1.46 -0.53
N GLY A 158 -13.09 1.94 0.55
CA GLY A 158 -12.06 1.21 1.31
C GLY A 158 -12.55 0.98 2.73
N SER A 159 -12.23 -0.20 3.29
CA SER A 159 -12.42 -0.49 4.70
C SER A 159 -11.50 0.40 5.56
N ARG A 160 -11.73 0.39 6.88
CA ARG A 160 -10.95 1.18 7.85
C ARG A 160 -9.43 0.98 7.73
N TYR A 161 -8.99 -0.17 7.24
CA TYR A 161 -7.59 -0.59 7.20
C TYR A 161 -7.02 -0.66 5.77
N TRP A 162 -7.78 -0.21 4.78
CA TRP A 162 -7.33 -0.21 3.40
C TRP A 162 -6.20 0.80 3.16
N TYR A 163 -5.17 0.36 2.43
CA TYR A 163 -3.91 1.09 2.23
C TYR A 163 -4.01 2.34 1.34
N THR A 164 -5.17 2.67 0.76
CA THR A 164 -5.38 3.96 0.09
C THR A 164 -6.28 4.87 0.95
N MET A 165 -5.71 5.96 1.45
CA MET A 165 -6.42 7.11 2.03
C MET A 165 -7.22 6.92 3.33
N SER A 166 -7.11 5.80 4.06
CA SER A 166 -7.82 5.67 5.35
C SER A 166 -7.08 6.29 6.54
N ARG A 167 -5.77 6.57 6.42
CA ARG A 167 -4.96 7.48 7.26
C ARG A 167 -3.46 7.29 6.97
N PRO A 168 -2.72 8.31 6.49
CA PRO A 168 -1.33 8.46 6.90
C PRO A 168 -1.36 8.98 8.34
N SER A 169 -1.78 8.13 9.28
CA SER A 169 -1.63 8.44 10.71
C SER A 169 -0.91 7.30 11.41
N ILE A 170 0.37 7.21 11.09
CA ILE A 170 1.38 7.67 12.05
C ILE A 170 0.80 8.73 13.00
#